data_AF-A0A072URH2-F1
#
_entry.id   AF-A0A072URH2-F1
#
_cell.length_a   1.000
_cell.length_b   1.000
_cell.length_c   1.000
_cell.angle_alpha   90.00
_cell.angle_beta   90.00
_cell.angle_gamma   90.00
#
_symmetry.space_group_name_H-M   'P 1'
#
loop_
_entity.id
_entity.type
_entity.pdbx_description
1 polymer ?
#
loop_
_entity_poly.entity_id
_entity_poly.type
_entity_poly.pdbx_seq_one_letter_code
_entity_poly.pdbx_strand_id
1 'polypeptide(L)'
;MDAEVISAGILREVLEVGELNLHEIRSQIGSATAHLLHESLRVKNFASRVDILDDENAAALRKFCLTYYDIRALILDLALKLDMMRHLGHLPRYQQQIISLQVMKIYAPLAHAVGTNYISLELEDLSFQYLFPYSYLYVDTWLRSQETGGISLIDVYKDELLESLKSDPILAELVDDISVKGRYKSRYSTMKKLLKDGRRPEDVNDVLGLRVVLNPKSRENALEAGERACYRAHQIIQSMWKEIPSRTKDYISRPKGNGYRSLHMAVDVSEIGRTRPLMEIQIRTTEMDRLAVGGMASHSLYKAGLTNPEEAKRLKTIMLAAAELAALRLKDFPSANHKGIEFDQRDRVFRLLDKNGDGKISIEELTEVIEELGAPGEDAHDMMLLLDSNSDGSLSSDEFQMFQKQVEMVRNLEDRDDEYKKILDEKLHMADDSGLIQVYNKEFGNRLVS
;
A
#
# COMPACT_ATOMS: atom_id res chain seq x y z
N MET A 1 1.33 -2.37 20.55
CA MET A 1 0.80 -3.75 20.43
C MET A 1 0.79 -4.37 21.80
N ASP A 2 -0.13 -5.31 22.06
CA ASP A 2 -0.12 -6.13 23.27
C ASP A 2 0.98 -7.21 23.17
N ALA A 3 1.28 -7.87 24.29
CA ALA A 3 2.35 -8.86 24.36
C ALA A 3 2.04 -10.10 23.51
N GLU A 4 0.75 -10.43 23.39
CA GLU A 4 0.24 -11.56 22.62
C GLU A 4 0.49 -11.40 21.12
N VAL A 5 0.24 -10.23 20.54
CA VAL A 5 0.54 -9.96 19.12
C VAL A 5 2.04 -10.01 18.85
N ILE A 6 2.86 -9.44 19.75
CA ILE A 6 4.32 -9.47 19.61
C ILE A 6 4.82 -10.91 19.65
N SER A 7 4.33 -11.70 20.62
CA SER A 7 4.67 -13.12 20.74
C SER A 7 4.25 -13.92 19.50
N ALA A 8 3.04 -13.67 18.98
CA ALA A 8 2.56 -14.31 17.76
C ALA A 8 3.43 -13.95 16.55
N GLY A 9 3.90 -12.71 16.42
CA GLY A 9 4.79 -12.32 15.33
C GLY A 9 6.14 -13.03 15.37
N ILE A 10 6.74 -13.18 16.55
CA ILE A 10 8.02 -13.89 16.72
C ILE A 10 7.87 -15.39 16.39
N LEU A 11 6.77 -16.00 16.86
CA LEU A 11 6.55 -17.44 16.71
C LEU A 11 6.03 -17.82 15.32
N ARG A 12 5.71 -16.84 14.47
CA ARG A 12 5.02 -17.08 13.21
C ARG A 12 5.83 -17.94 12.26
N GLU A 13 7.06 -17.54 11.98
CA GLU A 13 7.95 -18.24 11.05
C GLU A 13 8.23 -19.68 11.53
N VAL A 14 8.46 -19.85 12.83
CA VAL A 14 8.74 -21.16 13.44
C VAL A 14 7.55 -22.12 13.29
N LEU A 15 6.32 -21.61 13.44
CA LEU A 15 5.10 -22.36 13.20
C LEU A 15 4.91 -22.70 11.70
N GLU A 16 5.29 -21.80 10.79
CA GLU A 16 5.17 -22.01 9.34
C GLU A 16 6.16 -23.04 8.81
N VAL A 17 7.38 -23.07 9.34
CA VAL A 17 8.40 -24.08 9.00
C VAL A 17 8.11 -25.43 9.66
N GLY A 18 7.18 -25.48 10.62
CA GLY A 18 6.71 -26.72 11.25
C GLY A 18 7.54 -27.19 12.45
N GLU A 19 8.47 -26.37 12.94
CA GLU A 19 9.30 -26.65 14.11
C GLU A 19 8.51 -26.54 15.44
N LEU A 20 7.39 -25.81 15.43
CA LEU A 20 6.44 -25.76 16.54
C LEU A 20 5.04 -26.04 16.02
N ASN A 21 4.18 -26.60 16.88
CA ASN A 21 2.75 -26.73 16.60
C ASN A 21 1.88 -25.86 17.52
N LEU A 22 0.63 -25.62 17.10
CA LEU A 22 -0.32 -24.78 17.84
C LEU A 22 -0.64 -25.32 19.26
N HIS A 23 -0.49 -26.62 19.50
CA HIS A 23 -0.73 -27.19 20.83
C HIS A 23 0.40 -26.80 21.80
N GLU A 24 1.66 -26.88 21.38
CA GLU A 24 2.82 -26.48 22.18
C GLU A 24 2.77 -24.99 22.53
N ILE A 25 2.42 -24.15 21.56
CA ILE A 25 2.29 -22.71 21.79
C ILE A 25 1.15 -22.42 22.78
N ARG A 26 0.03 -23.14 22.66
CA ARG A 26 -1.09 -23.01 23.60
C ARG A 26 -0.69 -23.40 25.03
N SER A 27 0.11 -24.44 25.22
CA SER A 27 0.49 -24.94 26.54
C SER A 27 1.62 -24.13 27.19
N GLN A 28 2.59 -23.65 26.41
CA GLN A 28 3.78 -22.97 26.94
C GLN A 28 3.63 -21.44 26.99
N ILE A 29 2.92 -20.84 26.02
CA ILE A 29 2.80 -19.39 25.88
C ILE A 29 1.41 -18.92 26.27
N GLY A 30 0.38 -19.55 25.70
CA GLY A 30 -1.01 -19.27 26.06
C GLY A 30 -2.00 -19.40 24.92
N SER A 31 -3.28 -19.54 25.30
CA SER A 31 -4.39 -19.72 24.36
C SER A 31 -4.63 -18.52 23.44
N ALA A 32 -4.42 -17.30 23.95
CA ALA A 32 -4.59 -16.07 23.17
C ALA A 32 -3.58 -15.98 22.02
N THR A 33 -2.29 -16.20 22.28
CA THR A 33 -1.23 -16.23 21.26
C THR A 33 -1.47 -17.34 20.23
N ALA A 34 -1.83 -18.53 20.69
CA ALA A 34 -2.15 -19.64 19.79
C ALA A 34 -3.36 -19.34 18.89
N HIS A 35 -4.37 -18.64 19.41
CA HIS A 35 -5.52 -18.19 18.62
C HIS A 35 -5.12 -17.15 17.56
N LEU A 36 -4.30 -16.16 17.93
CA LEU A 36 -3.80 -15.14 16.99
C LEU A 36 -2.98 -15.76 15.85
N LEU A 37 -2.11 -16.71 16.16
CA LEU A 37 -1.33 -17.44 15.16
C LEU A 37 -2.21 -18.24 14.20
N HIS A 38 -3.20 -18.96 14.74
CA HIS A 38 -4.18 -19.69 13.95
C HIS A 38 -4.95 -18.76 12.99
N GLU A 39 -5.46 -17.65 13.49
CA GLU A 39 -6.16 -16.66 12.66
C GLU A 39 -5.22 -16.06 11.61
N SER A 40 -4.00 -15.67 11.99
CA SER A 40 -3.02 -15.12 11.05
C SER A 40 -2.66 -16.11 9.93
N LEU A 41 -2.65 -17.44 10.17
CA LEU A 41 -2.36 -18.44 9.13
C LEU A 41 -3.47 -18.49 8.09
N ARG A 42 -4.71 -18.36 8.56
CA ARG A 42 -5.88 -18.25 7.70
C ARG A 42 -5.89 -16.93 6.93
N VAL A 43 -5.40 -15.85 7.55
CA VAL A 43 -5.26 -14.53 6.91
C VAL A 43 -4.25 -14.60 5.75
N LYS A 44 -3.06 -15.17 5.97
CA LYS A 44 -2.02 -15.32 4.93
C LYS A 44 -2.55 -15.96 3.64
N ASN A 45 -3.39 -17.00 3.79
CA ASN A 45 -3.84 -17.83 2.68
C ASN A 45 -5.14 -17.37 2.02
N PHE A 46 -5.73 -16.21 2.37
CA PHE A 46 -6.99 -15.78 1.75
C PHE A 46 -6.76 -15.06 0.42
N ALA A 47 -5.66 -14.32 0.26
CA ALA A 47 -5.42 -13.49 -0.92
C ALA A 47 -5.18 -14.34 -2.18
N SER A 48 -4.69 -15.56 -2.01
CA SER A 48 -4.51 -16.55 -3.08
C SER A 48 -5.82 -17.22 -3.54
N ARG A 49 -6.94 -17.01 -2.83
CA ARG A 49 -8.24 -17.69 -3.10
C ARG A 49 -9.20 -16.88 -3.94
N VAL A 50 -8.78 -15.70 -4.39
CA VAL A 50 -9.64 -14.74 -5.07
C VAL A 50 -8.96 -14.28 -6.35
N ASP A 51 -9.76 -14.10 -7.40
CA ASP A 51 -9.30 -13.38 -8.58
C ASP A 51 -9.05 -11.91 -8.22
N ILE A 52 -7.78 -11.56 -8.06
CA ILE A 52 -7.33 -10.23 -7.61
C ILE A 52 -7.65 -9.14 -8.65
N LEU A 53 -7.97 -9.52 -9.89
CA LEU A 53 -8.38 -8.61 -10.95
C LEU A 53 -9.84 -8.17 -10.82
N ASP A 54 -10.67 -8.92 -10.08
CA ASP A 54 -12.06 -8.59 -9.85
C ASP A 54 -12.20 -7.68 -8.60
N ASP A 55 -12.51 -6.41 -8.87
CA ASP A 55 -12.69 -5.39 -7.83
C ASP A 55 -13.85 -5.69 -6.87
N GLU A 56 -14.90 -6.38 -7.33
CA GLU A 56 -16.02 -6.79 -6.49
C GLU A 56 -15.59 -7.90 -5.53
N ASN A 57 -14.87 -8.90 -6.04
CA ASN A 57 -14.35 -9.99 -5.19
C ASN A 57 -13.32 -9.47 -4.19
N ALA A 58 -12.42 -8.58 -4.61
CA ALA A 58 -11.48 -7.93 -3.69
C ALA A 58 -12.22 -7.15 -2.60
N ALA A 59 -13.30 -6.42 -2.94
CA ALA A 59 -14.12 -5.70 -1.95
C ALA A 59 -14.85 -6.63 -0.99
N ALA A 60 -15.46 -7.70 -1.50
CA ALA A 60 -16.14 -8.71 -0.70
C ALA A 60 -15.17 -9.37 0.28
N LEU A 61 -13.96 -9.70 -0.18
CA LEU A 61 -12.90 -10.30 0.63
C LEU A 61 -12.46 -9.36 1.75
N ARG A 62 -12.23 -8.07 1.46
CA ARG A 62 -11.91 -7.08 2.49
C ARG A 62 -13.02 -7.01 3.56
N LYS A 63 -14.28 -6.99 3.14
CA LYS A 63 -15.44 -6.99 4.06
C LYS A 63 -15.47 -8.26 4.91
N PHE A 64 -15.18 -9.42 4.33
CA PHE A 64 -15.07 -10.67 5.07
C PHE A 64 -13.96 -10.61 6.12
N CYS A 65 -12.76 -10.15 5.75
CA CYS A 65 -11.63 -10.02 6.67
C CYS A 65 -11.99 -9.19 7.90
N LEU A 66 -12.59 -8.02 7.69
CA LEU A 66 -13.00 -7.11 8.76
C LEU A 66 -14.14 -7.63 9.65
N THR A 67 -14.93 -8.59 9.15
CA THR A 67 -16.09 -9.13 9.87
C THR A 67 -15.74 -10.36 10.70
N TYR A 68 -14.83 -11.22 10.20
CA TYR A 68 -14.67 -12.59 10.73
C TYR A 68 -13.32 -12.87 11.39
N TYR A 69 -12.30 -12.04 11.17
CA TYR A 69 -10.99 -12.24 11.75
C TYR A 69 -10.75 -11.32 12.95
N ASP A 70 -9.94 -11.80 13.90
CA ASP A 70 -9.41 -10.95 14.96
C ASP A 70 -8.58 -9.83 14.32
N ILE A 71 -8.94 -8.58 14.60
CA ILE A 71 -8.26 -7.40 14.06
C ILE A 71 -6.77 -7.39 14.42
N ARG A 72 -6.39 -7.95 15.56
CA ARG A 72 -4.99 -8.06 15.99
C ARG A 72 -4.19 -9.01 15.10
N ALA A 73 -4.79 -10.12 14.69
CA ALA A 73 -4.18 -11.05 13.73
C ALA A 73 -4.08 -10.44 12.33
N LEU A 74 -5.06 -9.62 11.93
CA LEU A 74 -5.00 -8.87 10.68
C LEU A 74 -3.89 -7.80 10.72
N ILE A 75 -3.74 -7.06 11.82
CA ILE A 75 -2.67 -6.07 11.97
C ILE A 75 -1.29 -6.76 11.98
N LEU A 76 -1.17 -7.94 12.61
CA LEU A 76 0.05 -8.75 12.53
C LEU A 76 0.39 -9.10 11.08
N ASP A 77 -0.57 -9.62 10.33
CA ASP A 77 -0.36 -10.00 8.92
C ASP A 77 -0.01 -8.78 8.05
N LEU A 78 -0.62 -7.62 8.30
CA LEU A 78 -0.27 -6.36 7.64
C LEU A 78 1.17 -5.90 7.93
N ALA A 79 1.65 -6.11 9.16
CA ALA A 79 3.03 -5.79 9.53
C ALA A 79 4.03 -6.72 8.82
N LEU A 80 3.74 -8.03 8.79
CA LEU A 80 4.54 -9.00 8.03
C LEU A 80 4.52 -8.70 6.53
N LYS A 81 3.36 -8.33 5.99
CA LYS A 81 3.22 -7.94 4.58
C LYS A 81 4.03 -6.69 4.24
N LEU A 82 4.07 -5.71 5.15
CA LEU A 82 4.89 -4.52 5.00
C LEU A 82 6.38 -4.85 4.99
N ASP A 83 6.83 -5.70 5.90
CA ASP A 83 8.22 -6.17 5.93
C ASP A 83 8.62 -6.88 4.63
N MET A 84 7.76 -7.78 4.14
CA MET A 84 7.93 -8.46 2.86
C MET A 84 8.02 -7.47 1.69
N MET A 85 7.15 -6.45 1.66
CA MET A 85 7.17 -5.42 0.61
C MET A 85 8.44 -4.57 0.64
N ARG A 86 9.05 -4.34 1.80
CA ARG A 86 10.33 -3.61 1.91
C ARG A 86 11.52 -4.40 1.35
N HIS A 87 11.41 -5.73 1.32
CA HIS A 87 12.47 -6.63 0.88
C HIS A 87 12.15 -7.39 -0.41
N LEU A 88 11.07 -7.01 -1.11
CA LEU A 88 10.52 -7.77 -2.25
C LEU A 88 11.48 -7.91 -3.44
N GLY A 89 12.54 -7.10 -3.49
CA GLY A 89 13.51 -7.05 -4.60
C GLY A 89 14.28 -8.35 -4.86
N HIS A 90 14.30 -9.30 -3.92
CA HIS A 90 14.95 -10.60 -4.13
C HIS A 90 14.12 -11.58 -4.98
N LEU A 91 12.83 -11.29 -5.20
CA LEU A 91 11.95 -12.13 -6.01
C LEU A 91 12.06 -11.78 -7.50
N PRO A 92 11.71 -12.70 -8.42
CA PRO A 92 11.54 -12.36 -9.83
C PRO A 92 10.46 -11.29 -10.06
N ARG A 93 10.61 -10.48 -11.11
CA ARG A 93 9.73 -9.32 -11.42
C ARG A 93 8.24 -9.65 -11.44
N TYR A 94 7.85 -10.78 -12.04
CA TYR A 94 6.44 -11.17 -12.11
C TYR A 94 5.83 -11.43 -10.71
N GLN A 95 6.57 -12.07 -9.81
CA GLN A 95 6.14 -12.28 -8.42
C GLN A 95 6.04 -10.95 -7.67
N GLN A 96 7.01 -10.06 -7.87
CA GLN A 96 6.97 -8.71 -7.29
C GLN A 96 5.68 -7.99 -7.70
N GLN A 97 5.31 -8.03 -8.98
CA GLN A 97 4.10 -7.39 -9.50
C GLN A 97 2.81 -8.04 -8.98
N ILE A 98 2.72 -9.37 -8.93
CA ILE A 98 1.55 -10.09 -8.40
C ILE A 98 1.32 -9.72 -6.94
N ILE A 99 2.37 -9.81 -6.12
CA ILE A 99 2.32 -9.46 -4.71
C ILE A 99 1.94 -7.99 -4.54
N SER A 100 2.56 -7.10 -5.30
CA SER A 100 2.27 -5.66 -5.23
C SER A 100 0.83 -5.34 -5.64
N LEU A 101 0.27 -6.06 -6.60
CA LEU A 101 -1.15 -5.90 -6.96
C LEU A 101 -2.06 -6.37 -5.82
N GLN A 102 -1.76 -7.52 -5.20
CA GLN A 102 -2.49 -7.99 -4.02
C GLN A 102 -2.42 -6.96 -2.89
N VAL A 103 -1.24 -6.42 -2.64
CA VAL A 103 -1.05 -5.39 -1.61
C VAL A 103 -1.85 -4.14 -1.92
N MET A 104 -1.79 -3.63 -3.15
CA MET A 104 -2.55 -2.47 -3.59
C MET A 104 -4.07 -2.67 -3.48
N LYS A 105 -4.58 -3.83 -3.89
CA LYS A 105 -6.03 -4.11 -3.96
C LYS A 105 -6.62 -4.54 -2.63
N ILE A 106 -5.87 -5.23 -1.79
CA ILE A 106 -6.39 -5.90 -0.59
C ILE A 106 -5.78 -5.29 0.67
N TYR A 107 -4.46 -5.42 0.83
CA TYR A 107 -3.80 -5.16 2.12
C TYR A 107 -3.71 -3.68 2.46
N ALA A 108 -3.38 -2.81 1.51
CA ALA A 108 -3.37 -1.37 1.73
C ALA A 108 -4.75 -0.81 2.14
N PRO A 109 -5.86 -1.15 1.46
CA PRO A 109 -7.20 -0.77 1.92
C PRO A 109 -7.61 -1.40 3.25
N LEU A 110 -7.19 -2.63 3.55
CA LEU A 110 -7.42 -3.26 4.86
C LEU A 110 -6.69 -2.51 5.97
N ALA A 111 -5.42 -2.14 5.76
CA ALA A 111 -4.63 -1.33 6.68
C ALA A 111 -5.31 0.01 6.97
N HIS A 112 -5.88 0.65 5.94
CA HIS A 112 -6.68 1.87 6.15
C HIS A 112 -7.92 1.58 7.00
N ALA A 113 -8.66 0.51 6.71
CA ALA A 113 -9.89 0.15 7.41
C ALA A 113 -9.70 -0.19 8.89
N VAL A 114 -8.58 -0.85 9.25
CA VAL A 114 -8.26 -1.18 10.65
C VAL A 114 -7.59 -0.03 11.42
N GLY A 115 -7.40 1.13 10.78
CA GLY A 115 -6.85 2.33 11.43
C GLY A 115 -5.32 2.44 11.39
N THR A 116 -4.61 1.56 10.67
CA THR A 116 -3.15 1.63 10.49
C THR A 116 -2.80 2.39 9.22
N ASN A 117 -3.14 3.68 9.17
CA ASN A 117 -3.00 4.49 7.96
C ASN A 117 -1.54 4.66 7.49
N TYR A 118 -0.57 4.65 8.41
CA TYR A 118 0.85 4.73 8.02
C TYR A 118 1.30 3.49 7.25
N ILE A 119 0.89 2.29 7.70
CA ILE A 119 1.13 1.03 7.00
C ILE A 119 0.45 1.07 5.62
N SER A 120 -0.81 1.52 5.57
CA SER A 120 -1.56 1.64 4.32
C SER A 120 -0.81 2.47 3.28
N LEU A 121 -0.38 3.68 3.66
CA LEU A 121 0.34 4.58 2.76
C LEU A 121 1.69 4.02 2.29
N GLU A 122 2.41 3.34 3.17
CA GLU A 122 3.71 2.74 2.83
C GLU A 122 3.54 1.54 1.89
N LEU A 123 2.55 0.68 2.16
CA LEU A 123 2.18 -0.43 1.29
C LEU A 123 1.75 0.06 -0.10
N GLU A 124 0.98 1.15 -0.19
CA GLU A 124 0.62 1.76 -1.47
C GLU A 124 1.85 2.26 -2.25
N ASP A 125 2.79 2.92 -1.58
CA ASP A 125 3.99 3.49 -2.23
C ASP A 125 4.94 2.40 -2.73
N LEU A 126 5.20 1.38 -1.90
CA LEU A 126 5.99 0.20 -2.29
C LEU A 126 5.32 -0.55 -3.44
N SER A 127 4.01 -0.77 -3.37
CA SER A 127 3.28 -1.45 -4.45
C SER A 127 3.35 -0.66 -5.75
N PHE A 128 3.27 0.67 -5.68
CA PHE A 128 3.41 1.53 -6.86
C PHE A 128 4.80 1.41 -7.49
N GLN A 129 5.86 1.39 -6.67
CA GLN A 129 7.24 1.22 -7.13
C GLN A 129 7.44 -0.06 -7.94
N TYR A 130 6.86 -1.18 -7.50
CA TYR A 130 7.00 -2.47 -8.18
C TYR A 130 6.04 -2.66 -9.36
N LEU A 131 4.83 -2.08 -9.30
CA LEU A 131 3.85 -2.20 -10.39
C LEU A 131 4.22 -1.32 -11.58
N PHE A 132 4.71 -0.11 -11.32
CA PHE A 132 4.92 0.94 -12.33
C PHE A 132 6.29 1.64 -12.10
N PRO A 133 7.42 0.92 -12.25
CA PRO A 133 8.74 1.42 -11.88
C PRO A 133 9.15 2.66 -12.67
N TYR A 134 8.79 2.78 -13.95
CA TYR A 134 9.15 3.95 -14.75
C TYR A 134 8.35 5.17 -14.30
N SER A 135 7.04 5.01 -14.14
CA SER A 135 6.18 6.06 -13.59
C SER A 135 6.63 6.50 -12.20
N TYR A 136 7.03 5.55 -11.35
CA TYR A 136 7.54 5.84 -10.00
C TYR A 136 8.80 6.71 -10.07
N LEU A 137 9.79 6.30 -10.86
CA LEU A 137 11.04 7.04 -11.02
C LEU A 137 10.79 8.45 -11.58
N TYR A 138 9.85 8.58 -12.51
CA TYR A 138 9.51 9.85 -13.12
C TYR A 138 8.89 10.83 -12.12
N VAL A 139 7.93 10.36 -11.31
CA VAL A 139 7.35 11.15 -10.22
C VAL A 139 8.40 11.46 -9.15
N ASP A 140 9.26 10.51 -8.79
CA ASP A 140 10.33 10.73 -7.79
C ASP A 140 11.32 11.79 -8.27
N THR A 141 11.73 11.74 -9.54
CA THR A 141 12.63 12.73 -10.15
C THR A 141 12.01 14.12 -10.16
N TRP A 142 10.74 14.25 -10.55
CA TRP A 142 10.02 15.52 -10.50
C TRP A 142 9.87 16.05 -9.07
N LEU A 143 9.58 15.19 -8.09
CA LEU A 143 9.50 15.60 -6.69
C LEU A 143 10.85 16.12 -6.17
N ARG A 144 11.95 15.46 -6.53
CA ARG A 144 13.31 15.88 -6.17
C ARG A 144 13.73 17.16 -6.87
N SER A 145 13.28 17.41 -8.12
CA SER A 145 13.61 18.66 -8.81
C SER A 145 13.01 19.90 -8.12
N GLN A 146 11.99 19.72 -7.29
CA GLN A 146 11.45 20.79 -6.44
C GLN A 146 12.39 21.15 -5.27
N GLU A 147 13.34 20.29 -4.90
CA GLU A 147 14.32 20.55 -3.86
C GLU A 147 15.41 21.51 -4.36
N THR A 148 15.91 22.39 -3.49
CA THR A 148 16.89 23.41 -3.89
C THR A 148 18.28 22.99 -3.46
N GLY A 149 19.14 22.60 -4.42
CA GLY A 149 20.56 22.32 -4.15
C GLY A 149 20.82 21.12 -3.22
N GLY A 150 19.94 20.12 -3.22
CA GLY A 150 20.04 18.95 -2.33
C GLY A 150 19.64 19.23 -0.88
N ILE A 151 19.12 20.42 -0.59
CA ILE A 151 18.56 20.78 0.72
C ILE A 151 17.06 20.48 0.68
N SER A 152 16.60 19.71 1.68
CA SER A 152 15.16 19.52 1.89
C SER A 152 14.52 20.84 2.29
N LEU A 153 13.73 21.42 1.38
CA LEU A 153 12.94 22.62 1.66
C LEU A 153 11.95 22.39 2.81
N ILE A 154 11.48 21.15 2.98
CA ILE A 154 10.64 20.80 4.12
C ILE A 154 11.40 21.00 5.43
N ASP A 155 12.67 20.61 5.50
CA ASP A 155 13.45 20.79 6.72
C ASP A 155 13.71 22.27 7.01
N VAL A 156 14.00 23.08 5.97
CA VAL A 156 14.12 24.53 6.09
C VAL A 156 12.83 25.15 6.64
N TYR A 157 11.69 24.93 5.97
CA TYR A 157 10.42 25.50 6.40
C TYR A 157 9.92 24.94 7.73
N LYS A 158 10.28 23.70 8.07
CA LYS A 158 9.99 23.09 9.38
C LYS A 158 10.72 23.85 10.48
N ASP A 159 12.01 24.15 10.29
CA ASP A 159 12.82 24.83 11.28
C ASP A 159 12.38 26.30 11.44
N GLU A 160 12.15 27.02 10.34
CA GLU A 160 11.62 28.39 10.34
C GLU A 160 10.25 28.48 11.03
N LEU A 161 9.35 27.54 10.75
CA LEU A 161 8.04 27.48 11.37
C LEU A 161 8.15 27.18 12.87
N LEU A 162 9.01 26.22 13.24
CA LEU A 162 9.21 25.87 14.65
C LEU A 162 9.75 27.05 15.45
N GLU A 163 10.70 27.81 14.90
CA GLU A 163 11.26 29.00 15.53
C GLU A 163 10.18 30.09 15.70
N SER A 164 9.38 30.34 14.66
CA SER A 164 8.31 31.33 14.69
C SER A 164 7.22 30.97 15.69
N LEU A 165 6.82 29.69 15.76
CA LEU A 165 5.85 29.20 16.74
C LEU A 165 6.37 29.29 18.17
N LYS A 166 7.65 28.96 18.41
CA LYS A 166 8.27 29.05 19.75
C LYS A 166 8.45 30.49 20.23
N SER A 167 8.62 31.43 19.32
CA SER A 167 8.84 32.85 19.64
C SER A 167 7.55 33.59 19.97
N ASP A 168 6.38 33.01 19.72
CA ASP A 168 5.09 33.64 20.03
C ASP A 168 4.74 33.52 21.52
N PRO A 169 4.63 34.64 22.26
CA PRO A 169 4.39 34.60 23.71
C PRO A 169 3.01 34.05 24.06
N ILE A 170 2.00 34.31 23.22
CA ILE A 170 0.63 33.84 23.45
C ILE A 170 0.58 32.31 23.30
N LEU A 171 1.21 31.76 22.25
CA LEU A 171 1.28 30.32 22.06
C LEU A 171 2.08 29.64 23.19
N ALA A 172 3.20 30.22 23.62
CA ALA A 172 4.02 29.71 24.71
C ALA A 172 3.27 29.63 26.06
N GLU A 173 2.25 30.46 26.27
CA GLU A 173 1.36 30.35 27.44
C GLU A 173 0.37 29.18 27.33
N LEU A 174 -0.02 28.80 26.11
CA LEU A 174 -1.06 27.80 25.83
C LEU A 174 -0.54 26.36 25.70
N VAL A 175 0.74 26.17 25.36
CA VAL A 175 1.32 24.83 25.10
C VAL A 175 2.58 24.57 25.93
N ASP A 176 2.78 23.31 26.32
CA ASP A 176 4.02 22.84 26.97
C ASP A 176 5.10 22.47 25.95
N ASP A 177 4.69 21.99 24.77
CA ASP A 177 5.60 21.57 23.71
C ASP A 177 5.00 21.76 22.31
N ILE A 178 5.88 21.95 21.32
CA ILE A 178 5.55 22.15 19.90
C ILE A 178 6.43 21.22 19.07
N SER A 179 5.79 20.34 18.30
CA SER A 179 6.45 19.46 17.34
C SER A 179 6.03 19.82 15.92
N VAL A 180 6.97 20.20 15.07
CA VAL A 180 6.75 20.35 13.62
C VAL A 180 7.39 19.17 12.90
N LYS A 181 6.60 18.42 12.12
CA LYS A 181 7.06 17.26 11.34
C LYS A 181 6.91 17.53 9.85
N GLY A 182 7.93 17.19 9.07
CA GLY A 182 7.83 17.12 7.62
C GLY A 182 6.80 16.06 7.19
N ARG A 183 5.99 16.39 6.19
CA ARG A 183 5.01 15.50 5.57
C ARG A 183 5.20 15.57 4.06
N TYR A 184 5.80 14.52 3.50
CA TYR A 184 5.77 14.29 2.06
C TYR A 184 4.50 13.54 1.69
N LYS A 185 3.93 13.85 0.52
CA LYS A 185 2.96 12.95 -0.10
C LYS A 185 3.67 11.69 -0.57
N SER A 186 2.99 10.53 -0.53
CA SER A 186 3.52 9.34 -1.21
C SER A 186 3.59 9.58 -2.72
N ARG A 187 4.55 8.95 -3.39
CA ARG A 187 4.67 8.98 -4.86
C ARG A 187 3.39 8.44 -5.48
N TYR A 188 2.84 7.38 -4.90
CA TYR A 188 1.55 6.82 -5.35
C TYR A 188 0.40 7.85 -5.32
N SER A 189 0.24 8.57 -4.20
CA SER A 189 -0.81 9.59 -4.10
C SER A 189 -0.59 10.76 -5.06
N THR A 190 0.66 11.10 -5.34
CA THR A 190 1.04 12.12 -6.32
C THR A 190 0.68 11.68 -7.73
N MET A 191 1.09 10.46 -8.10
CA MET A 191 0.77 9.83 -9.38
C MET A 191 -0.74 9.76 -9.61
N LYS A 192 -1.49 9.27 -8.61
CA LYS A 192 -2.95 9.18 -8.68
C LYS A 192 -3.60 10.54 -8.96
N LYS A 193 -3.10 11.63 -8.39
CA LYS A 193 -3.62 12.98 -8.64
C LYS A 193 -3.28 13.49 -10.05
N LEU A 194 -2.07 13.22 -10.53
CA LEU A 194 -1.62 13.58 -11.87
C LEU A 194 -2.44 12.88 -12.97
N LEU A 195 -2.80 11.62 -12.73
CA LEU A 195 -3.58 10.82 -13.67
C LEU A 195 -5.09 11.08 -13.60
N LYS A 196 -5.68 11.15 -12.40
CA LYS A 196 -7.14 11.07 -12.21
C LYS A 196 -7.93 12.29 -12.72
N ASP A 197 -7.30 13.48 -12.73
CA ASP A 197 -8.04 14.74 -12.90
C ASP A 197 -7.53 15.62 -14.04
N GLY A 198 -6.59 15.15 -14.88
CA GLY A 198 -5.96 16.00 -15.90
C GLY A 198 -5.27 17.26 -15.34
N ARG A 199 -5.01 17.29 -14.03
CA ARG A 199 -4.38 18.41 -13.32
C ARG A 199 -2.98 18.64 -13.85
N ARG A 200 -2.61 19.92 -13.99
CA ARG A 200 -1.24 20.31 -14.27
C ARG A 200 -0.37 20.01 -13.05
N PRO A 201 0.96 19.79 -13.22
CA PRO A 201 1.87 19.60 -12.10
C PRO A 201 1.78 20.72 -11.05
N GLU A 202 1.59 21.96 -11.50
CA GLU A 202 1.34 23.15 -10.68
C GLU A 202 0.09 23.03 -9.78
N ASP A 203 -0.91 22.27 -10.22
CA ASP A 203 -2.15 22.01 -9.48
C ASP A 203 -2.04 20.79 -8.55
N VAL A 204 -0.93 20.05 -8.61
CA VAL A 204 -0.61 18.96 -7.68
C VAL A 204 -0.13 19.56 -6.37
N ASN A 205 -1.11 20.00 -5.61
CA ASN A 205 -0.92 20.59 -4.30
C ASN A 205 -0.75 19.49 -3.25
N ASP A 206 -0.14 19.86 -2.12
CA ASP A 206 0.22 18.96 -1.02
C ASP A 206 1.28 17.92 -1.42
N VAL A 207 2.27 18.34 -2.21
CA VAL A 207 3.53 17.61 -2.39
C VAL A 207 4.41 17.81 -1.16
N LEU A 208 4.62 19.08 -0.81
CA LEU A 208 5.27 19.52 0.40
C LEU A 208 4.20 19.73 1.47
N GLY A 209 4.50 19.33 2.70
CA GLY A 209 3.61 19.60 3.81
C GLY A 209 4.31 19.58 5.16
N LEU A 210 3.71 20.28 6.10
CA LEU A 210 4.14 20.31 7.49
C LEU A 210 2.99 19.89 8.39
N ARG A 211 3.32 19.20 9.47
CA ARG A 211 2.38 18.87 10.54
C ARG A 211 2.84 19.53 11.82
N VAL A 212 2.03 20.44 12.34
CA VAL A 212 2.20 21.06 13.65
C VAL A 212 1.37 20.27 14.66
N VAL A 213 2.05 19.68 15.64
CA VAL A 213 1.44 18.97 16.77
C VAL A 213 1.73 19.78 18.03
N LEU A 214 0.66 20.24 18.66
CA LEU A 214 0.71 21.09 19.86
C LEU A 214 0.36 20.27 21.09
N ASN A 215 1.18 20.34 22.14
CA ASN A 215 0.86 19.75 23.43
C ASN A 215 0.27 20.82 24.36
N PRO A 216 -1.07 20.92 24.50
CA PRO A 216 -1.69 21.96 25.31
C PRO A 216 -1.34 21.81 26.79
N LYS A 217 -1.17 22.93 27.50
CA LYS A 217 -0.89 22.89 28.94
C LYS A 217 -2.05 22.27 29.71
N SER A 218 -1.71 21.43 30.69
CA SER A 218 -2.69 20.79 31.58
C SER A 218 -3.20 21.76 32.66
N ARG A 219 -4.00 22.75 32.26
CA ARG A 219 -4.78 23.64 33.17
C ARG A 219 -6.29 23.34 33.02
N GLU A 220 -7.13 23.92 33.89
CA GLU A 220 -8.59 23.86 33.74
C GLU A 220 -8.98 24.23 32.28
N ASN A 221 -9.73 23.33 31.61
CA ASN A 221 -10.12 23.39 30.19
C ASN A 221 -9.00 23.14 29.14
N ALA A 222 -8.25 22.05 29.27
CA ALA A 222 -7.24 21.60 28.28
C ALA A 222 -7.76 21.50 26.83
N LEU A 223 -9.02 21.11 26.63
CA LEU A 223 -9.63 21.02 25.30
C LEU A 223 -9.73 22.39 24.62
N GLU A 224 -10.28 23.38 25.32
CA GLU A 224 -10.45 24.75 24.83
C GLU A 224 -9.08 25.44 24.66
N ALA A 225 -8.14 25.19 25.57
CA ALA A 225 -6.76 25.65 25.43
C ALA A 225 -6.09 25.07 24.17
N GLY A 226 -6.29 23.79 23.88
CA GLY A 226 -5.75 23.13 22.69
C GLY A 226 -6.36 23.64 21.38
N GLU A 227 -7.65 23.93 21.35
CA GLU A 227 -8.31 24.55 20.19
C GLU A 227 -7.79 25.97 19.95
N ARG A 228 -7.71 26.79 21.00
CA ARG A 228 -7.12 28.15 20.93
C ARG A 228 -5.67 28.12 20.45
N ALA A 229 -4.88 27.16 20.93
CA ALA A 229 -3.50 26.98 20.48
C ALA A 229 -3.41 26.67 18.98
N CYS A 230 -4.31 25.81 18.46
CA CYS A 230 -4.37 25.53 17.02
C CYS A 230 -4.67 26.78 16.18
N TYR A 231 -5.65 27.59 16.61
CA TYR A 231 -5.99 28.84 15.90
C TYR A 231 -4.90 29.91 16.04
N ARG A 232 -4.18 29.96 17.17
CA ARG A 232 -3.03 30.86 17.33
C ARG A 232 -1.88 30.46 16.40
N ALA A 233 -1.56 29.17 16.31
CA ALA A 233 -0.58 28.66 15.38
C ALA A 233 -0.95 28.98 13.92
N HIS A 234 -2.23 28.90 13.55
CA HIS A 234 -2.72 29.31 12.22
C HIS A 234 -2.44 30.79 11.91
N GLN A 235 -2.69 31.69 12.86
CA GLN A 235 -2.37 33.12 12.70
C GLN A 235 -0.87 33.37 12.50
N ILE A 236 -0.02 32.66 13.24
CA ILE A 236 1.44 32.76 13.09
C ILE A 236 1.83 32.32 11.68
N ILE A 237 1.31 31.19 11.20
CA ILE A 237 1.57 30.68 9.85
C ILE A 237 1.11 31.68 8.77
N GLN A 238 -0.06 32.31 8.92
CA GLN A 238 -0.54 33.33 7.99
C GLN A 238 0.36 34.57 7.92
N SER A 239 1.11 34.87 8.99
CA SER A 239 2.09 35.96 9.00
C SER A 239 3.39 35.62 8.27
N MET A 240 3.71 34.34 8.16
CA MET A 240 4.91 33.84 7.47
C MET A 240 4.68 33.67 5.97
N TRP A 241 3.55 33.06 5.60
CA TRP A 241 3.26 32.70 4.22
C TRP A 241 1.85 33.10 3.80
N LYS A 242 1.69 33.38 2.51
CA LYS A 242 0.40 33.75 1.93
C LYS A 242 -0.54 32.54 1.90
N GLU A 243 -1.60 32.58 2.69
CA GLU A 243 -2.65 31.55 2.69
C GLU A 243 -3.51 31.63 1.41
N ILE A 244 -3.96 30.47 0.93
CA ILE A 244 -4.95 30.33 -0.14
C ILE A 244 -6.34 30.06 0.48
N PRO A 245 -7.23 31.08 0.60
CA PRO A 245 -8.44 30.95 1.42
C PRO A 245 -9.40 29.83 1.01
N SER A 246 -9.49 29.52 -0.28
CA SER A 246 -10.36 28.45 -0.80
C SER A 246 -9.91 27.04 -0.41
N ARG A 247 -8.75 26.90 0.24
CA ARG A 247 -8.12 25.61 0.58
C ARG A 247 -7.99 25.38 2.08
N THR A 248 -8.53 26.27 2.90
CA THR A 248 -8.53 26.12 4.36
C THR A 248 -9.72 25.28 4.80
N LYS A 249 -9.46 24.25 5.62
CA LYS A 249 -10.47 23.32 6.12
C LYS A 249 -10.33 23.19 7.63
N ASP A 250 -11.34 23.68 8.34
CA ASP A 250 -11.41 23.60 9.78
C ASP A 250 -12.16 22.33 10.23
N TYR A 251 -11.41 21.24 10.41
CA TYR A 251 -11.97 20.01 11.00
C TYR A 251 -11.95 20.02 12.54
N ILE A 252 -11.52 21.10 13.19
CA ILE A 252 -11.63 21.26 14.64
C ILE A 252 -13.07 21.64 14.99
N SER A 253 -13.63 22.64 14.29
CA SER A 253 -15.02 23.07 14.44
C SER A 253 -16.01 22.17 13.70
N ARG A 254 -15.59 21.54 12.59
CA ARG A 254 -16.40 20.59 11.82
C ARG A 254 -15.69 19.24 11.64
N PRO A 255 -15.63 18.40 12.69
CA PRO A 255 -14.98 17.09 12.61
C PRO A 255 -15.55 16.22 11.49
N LYS A 256 -14.72 15.35 10.91
CA LYS A 256 -15.21 14.35 9.94
C LYS A 256 -16.03 13.27 10.65
N GLY A 257 -16.83 12.52 9.90
CA GLY A 257 -17.68 11.45 10.44
C GLY A 257 -16.94 10.33 11.19
N ASN A 258 -15.62 10.19 10.99
CA ASN A 258 -14.77 9.26 11.73
C ASN A 258 -14.11 9.87 13.00
N GLY A 259 -14.55 11.06 13.42
CA GLY A 259 -13.99 11.77 14.57
C GLY A 259 -12.67 12.51 14.31
N TYR A 260 -12.19 12.55 13.05
CA TYR A 260 -10.96 13.26 12.70
C TYR A 260 -11.08 14.77 12.93
N ARG A 261 -10.10 15.33 13.65
CA ARG A 261 -9.96 16.76 13.96
C ARG A 261 -8.57 17.27 13.62
N SER A 262 -8.49 18.37 12.86
CA SER A 262 -7.26 19.10 12.51
C SER A 262 -7.65 20.34 11.71
N LEU A 263 -6.85 21.41 11.78
CA LEU A 263 -6.96 22.54 10.87
C LEU A 263 -6.00 22.32 9.70
N HIS A 264 -6.52 22.33 8.46
CA HIS A 264 -5.72 22.20 7.24
C HIS A 264 -5.72 23.53 6.51
N MET A 265 -4.55 23.95 6.04
CA MET A 265 -4.43 25.15 5.18
C MET A 265 -3.40 24.88 4.08
N ALA A 266 -3.55 25.59 2.96
CA ALA A 266 -2.55 25.62 1.90
C ALA A 266 -1.90 26.99 1.86
N VAL A 267 -0.58 27.03 1.83
CA VAL A 267 0.21 28.27 1.77
C VAL A 267 1.10 28.28 0.53
N ASP A 268 1.32 29.49 0.01
CA ASP A 268 2.26 29.75 -1.07
C ASP A 268 3.64 30.07 -0.49
N VAL A 269 4.62 29.22 -0.82
CA VAL A 269 6.03 29.32 -0.43
C VAL A 269 6.93 29.71 -1.61
N SER A 270 6.34 30.23 -2.69
CA SER A 270 7.09 30.66 -3.87
C SER A 270 7.99 31.85 -3.56
N GLU A 271 9.20 31.81 -4.08
CA GLU A 271 10.15 32.92 -4.03
C GLU A 271 10.08 33.72 -5.34
N ILE A 272 10.58 34.96 -5.34
CA ILE A 272 10.62 35.79 -6.56
C ILE A 272 11.40 35.06 -7.66
N GLY A 273 10.71 34.76 -8.77
CA GLY A 273 11.30 34.05 -9.92
C GLY A 273 11.33 32.52 -9.79
N ARG A 274 10.77 31.93 -8.72
CA ARG A 274 10.64 30.49 -8.53
C ARG A 274 9.25 30.13 -8.02
N THR A 275 8.36 29.76 -8.94
CA THR A 275 7.04 29.21 -8.60
C THR A 275 7.22 27.83 -7.99
N ARG A 276 6.63 27.61 -6.81
CA ARG A 276 6.65 26.31 -6.12
C ARG A 276 5.22 25.77 -5.94
N PRO A 277 5.03 24.44 -5.85
CA PRO A 277 3.74 23.88 -5.46
C PRO A 277 3.30 24.39 -4.09
N LEU A 278 1.99 24.53 -3.87
CA LEU A 278 1.47 24.94 -2.57
C LEU A 278 1.83 23.92 -1.49
N MET A 279 2.25 24.42 -0.33
CA MET A 279 2.56 23.60 0.85
C MET A 279 1.31 23.44 1.72
N GLU A 280 0.98 22.20 2.08
CA GLU A 280 -0.12 21.91 3.00
C GLU A 280 0.38 21.90 4.45
N ILE A 281 -0.24 22.71 5.32
CA ILE A 281 0.07 22.72 6.75
C ILE A 281 -1.13 22.17 7.52
N GLN A 282 -0.87 21.17 8.38
CA GLN A 282 -1.86 20.54 9.24
C GLN A 282 -1.55 20.84 10.70
N ILE A 283 -2.47 21.50 11.38
CA ILE A 283 -2.33 21.89 12.78
C ILE A 283 -3.30 21.06 13.61
N ARG A 284 -2.82 20.48 14.69
CA ARG A 284 -3.62 19.64 15.60
C ARG A 284 -2.99 19.54 16.98
N THR A 285 -3.77 19.16 17.98
CA THR A 285 -3.21 18.83 19.31
C THR A 285 -2.60 17.43 19.34
N THR A 286 -1.84 17.12 20.39
CA THR A 286 -1.29 15.77 20.63
C THR A 286 -2.40 14.72 20.74
N GLU A 287 -3.52 15.05 21.37
CA GLU A 287 -4.70 14.18 21.44
C GLU A 287 -5.31 13.94 20.05
N MET A 288 -5.50 15.01 19.27
CA MET A 288 -6.00 14.92 17.90
C MET A 288 -5.03 14.12 17.00
N ASP A 289 -3.71 14.24 17.18
CA ASP A 289 -2.72 13.44 16.46
C ASP A 289 -2.81 11.97 16.83
N ARG A 290 -2.93 11.64 18.13
CA ARG A 290 -3.13 10.25 18.59
C ARG A 290 -4.40 9.63 18.01
N LEU A 291 -5.52 10.36 17.99
CA LEU A 291 -6.77 9.89 17.39
C LEU A 291 -6.66 9.73 15.86
N ALA A 292 -5.98 10.68 15.19
CA ALA A 292 -5.76 10.63 13.75
C ALA A 292 -4.82 9.49 13.32
N VAL A 293 -3.83 9.13 14.15
CA VAL A 293 -2.87 8.05 13.89
C VAL A 293 -3.42 6.69 14.33
N GLY A 294 -4.10 6.61 15.47
CA GLY A 294 -4.67 5.38 16.02
C GLY A 294 -5.99 4.96 15.38
N GLY A 295 -6.65 5.86 14.65
CA GLY A 295 -7.92 5.60 13.99
C GLY A 295 -9.03 5.12 14.93
N MET A 296 -10.14 4.69 14.35
CA MET A 296 -11.30 4.14 15.07
C MET A 296 -11.02 2.82 15.83
N ALA A 297 -9.79 2.29 15.83
CA ALA A 297 -9.44 1.09 16.58
C ALA A 297 -9.49 1.30 18.10
N SER A 298 -9.37 2.54 18.59
CA SER A 298 -9.54 2.83 20.03
C SER A 298 -10.99 3.10 20.45
N HIS A 299 -11.92 3.37 19.51
CA HIS A 299 -13.25 3.87 19.87
C HIS A 299 -14.45 3.21 19.17
N SER A 300 -14.26 2.51 18.06
CA SER A 300 -15.37 1.89 17.29
C SER A 300 -15.46 0.37 17.42
N LEU A 301 -14.43 -0.28 17.95
CA LEU A 301 -14.48 -1.72 18.26
C LEU A 301 -15.47 -2.07 19.39
N TYR A 302 -16.04 -1.09 20.08
CA TYR A 302 -17.05 -1.32 21.12
C TYR A 302 -18.47 -0.84 20.74
N LYS A 303 -18.65 -0.04 19.68
CA LYS A 303 -19.97 0.53 19.31
C LYS A 303 -20.62 -0.05 18.06
N ALA A 304 -19.95 -0.92 17.33
CA ALA A 304 -20.59 -1.75 16.31
C ALA A 304 -20.86 -3.16 16.88
N GLY A 305 -21.62 -3.20 17.98
CA GLY A 305 -22.18 -4.43 18.51
C GLY A 305 -23.19 -5.02 17.52
N LEU A 306 -22.99 -6.29 17.19
CA LEU A 306 -23.81 -7.18 16.37
C LEU A 306 -25.33 -7.01 16.50
N THR A 307 -26.05 -7.19 15.39
CA THR A 307 -27.36 -7.88 15.38
C THR A 307 -27.54 -8.54 14.01
N ASN A 308 -26.99 -9.73 13.74
CA ASN A 308 -27.75 -10.96 14.01
C ASN A 308 -26.80 -12.20 14.03
N PRO A 309 -26.72 -12.95 15.15
CA PRO A 309 -25.92 -14.18 15.25
C PRO A 309 -26.25 -15.23 14.17
N GLU A 310 -27.49 -15.25 13.68
CA GLU A 310 -27.90 -16.15 12.61
C GLU A 310 -27.38 -15.72 11.23
N GLU A 311 -27.26 -14.41 10.94
CA GLU A 311 -26.66 -13.93 9.70
C GLU A 311 -25.16 -14.17 9.65
N ALA A 312 -24.45 -14.00 10.78
CA ALA A 312 -23.03 -14.32 10.88
C ALA A 312 -22.78 -15.84 10.72
N LYS A 313 -23.67 -16.67 11.28
CA LYS A 313 -23.64 -18.13 11.08
C LYS A 313 -23.97 -18.49 9.63
N ARG A 314 -24.93 -17.81 9.00
CA ARG A 314 -25.32 -18.00 7.60
C ARG A 314 -24.21 -17.60 6.63
N LEU A 315 -23.56 -16.45 6.81
CA LEU A 315 -22.42 -16.04 5.98
C LEU A 315 -21.19 -16.93 6.19
N LYS A 316 -20.90 -17.34 7.43
CA LYS A 316 -19.84 -18.32 7.71
C LYS A 316 -20.13 -19.65 7.00
N THR A 317 -21.37 -20.13 7.05
CA THR A 317 -21.79 -21.34 6.32
C THR A 317 -21.74 -21.13 4.81
N ILE A 318 -22.14 -19.98 4.28
CA ILE A 318 -22.06 -19.68 2.83
C ILE A 318 -20.60 -19.62 2.36
N MET A 319 -19.70 -19.05 3.14
CA MET A 319 -18.29 -18.90 2.76
C MET A 319 -17.47 -20.16 2.99
N LEU A 320 -17.78 -20.93 4.04
CA LEU A 320 -17.24 -22.29 4.19
C LEU A 320 -17.81 -23.19 3.11
N ALA A 321 -19.11 -23.14 2.83
CA ALA A 321 -19.70 -23.88 1.72
C ALA A 321 -19.15 -23.41 0.38
N ALA A 322 -18.85 -22.13 0.15
CA ALA A 322 -18.23 -21.67 -1.11
C ALA A 322 -16.77 -22.09 -1.23
N ALA A 323 -16.00 -22.09 -0.13
CA ALA A 323 -14.65 -22.61 -0.10
C ALA A 323 -14.62 -24.14 -0.26
N GLU A 324 -15.60 -24.84 0.31
CA GLU A 324 -15.80 -26.27 0.22
C GLU A 324 -16.37 -26.65 -1.15
N LEU A 325 -17.24 -25.84 -1.77
CA LEU A 325 -17.73 -25.98 -3.15
C LEU A 325 -16.62 -25.68 -4.16
N ALA A 326 -15.72 -24.75 -3.87
CA ALA A 326 -14.52 -24.49 -4.67
C ALA A 326 -13.52 -25.66 -4.56
N ALA A 327 -13.37 -26.25 -3.36
CA ALA A 327 -12.59 -27.46 -3.14
C ALA A 327 -13.23 -28.74 -3.72
N LEU A 328 -14.57 -28.80 -3.77
CA LEU A 328 -15.36 -29.89 -4.37
C LEU A 328 -15.45 -29.77 -5.89
N ARG A 329 -15.49 -28.55 -6.45
CA ARG A 329 -15.39 -28.30 -7.90
C ARG A 329 -14.01 -28.61 -8.49
N LEU A 330 -13.01 -28.81 -7.63
CA LEU A 330 -11.69 -29.34 -8.01
C LEU A 330 -11.64 -30.87 -8.02
N LYS A 331 -12.73 -31.58 -7.64
CA LYS A 331 -12.74 -33.05 -7.67
C LYS A 331 -13.75 -33.71 -8.58
N ASP A 332 -14.77 -33.02 -9.04
CA ASP A 332 -15.64 -33.53 -10.09
C ASP A 332 -16.20 -32.31 -10.85
N PHE A 333 -15.97 -32.20 -12.17
CA PHE A 333 -17.03 -32.41 -13.16
C PHE A 333 -16.55 -32.14 -14.61
N PRO A 334 -17.20 -32.79 -15.59
CA PRO A 334 -16.86 -32.82 -17.02
C PRO A 334 -17.25 -31.55 -17.76
N SER A 335 -16.54 -31.33 -18.86
CA SER A 335 -16.73 -30.22 -19.78
C SER A 335 -18.01 -30.35 -20.61
N ALA A 336 -18.80 -29.28 -20.64
CA ALA A 336 -19.77 -29.01 -21.70
C ALA A 336 -19.94 -27.49 -21.93
N ASN A 337 -19.27 -27.01 -22.99
CA ASN A 337 -19.69 -26.08 -24.06
C ASN A 337 -20.87 -25.11 -23.80
N HIS A 338 -20.91 -23.85 -24.28
CA HIS A 338 -20.06 -23.13 -25.25
C HIS A 338 -20.45 -21.63 -25.30
N LYS A 339 -19.43 -20.79 -25.55
CA LYS A 339 -19.32 -19.71 -26.59
C LYS A 339 -18.02 -18.94 -26.24
N GLY A 340 -16.84 -19.24 -26.79
CA GLY A 340 -16.42 -19.20 -28.21
C GLY A 340 -16.12 -17.73 -28.55
N ILE A 341 -14.88 -17.26 -28.76
CA ILE A 341 -13.79 -17.74 -29.63
C ILE A 341 -12.46 -17.14 -29.07
N GLU A 342 -11.82 -17.81 -28.12
CA GLU A 342 -10.44 -17.52 -27.63
C GLU A 342 -9.82 -18.75 -26.94
N PHE A 343 -10.68 -19.63 -26.39
CA PHE A 343 -10.34 -20.88 -25.71
C PHE A 343 -9.51 -21.89 -26.54
N ASP A 344 -9.57 -21.84 -27.87
CA ASP A 344 -8.93 -22.84 -28.74
C ASP A 344 -7.42 -22.64 -28.90
N GLN A 345 -6.84 -21.48 -28.54
CA GLN A 345 -5.37 -21.30 -28.60
C GLN A 345 -4.66 -21.82 -27.34
N ARG A 346 -5.24 -21.64 -26.16
CA ARG A 346 -4.60 -21.94 -24.87
C ARG A 346 -4.47 -23.44 -24.61
N ASP A 347 -5.54 -24.19 -24.91
CA ASP A 347 -5.55 -25.66 -24.88
C ASP A 347 -4.70 -26.28 -26.01
N ARG A 348 -4.39 -25.54 -27.07
CA ARG A 348 -3.46 -26.00 -28.11
C ARG A 348 -2.02 -25.94 -27.63
N VAL A 349 -1.63 -24.88 -26.92
CA VAL A 349 -0.25 -24.77 -26.40
C VAL A 349 0.01 -25.84 -25.34
N PHE A 350 -0.91 -26.09 -24.42
CA PHE A 350 -0.75 -27.17 -23.43
C PHE A 350 -0.62 -28.54 -24.11
N ARG A 351 -1.48 -28.86 -25.10
CA ARG A 351 -1.40 -30.10 -25.89
C ARG A 351 -0.20 -30.19 -26.84
N LEU A 352 0.44 -29.07 -27.16
CA LEU A 352 1.70 -29.07 -27.92
C LEU A 352 2.90 -29.40 -27.04
N LEU A 353 2.80 -29.08 -25.74
CA LEU A 353 3.83 -29.36 -24.73
C LEU A 353 3.67 -30.77 -24.15
N ASP A 354 2.45 -31.20 -23.86
CA ASP A 354 2.09 -32.57 -23.43
C ASP A 354 2.16 -33.54 -24.62
N LYS A 355 3.39 -33.97 -24.97
CA LYS A 355 3.66 -34.83 -26.12
C LYS A 355 3.14 -36.25 -25.90
N ASN A 356 3.17 -36.72 -24.66
CA ASN A 356 2.74 -38.09 -24.32
C ASN A 356 1.22 -38.20 -24.08
N GLY A 357 0.51 -37.08 -23.92
CA GLY A 357 -0.93 -36.98 -23.74
C GLY A 357 -1.43 -37.40 -22.36
N ASP A 358 -0.57 -37.38 -21.34
CA ASP A 358 -0.88 -37.82 -19.97
C ASP A 358 -1.60 -36.75 -19.14
N GLY A 359 -1.76 -35.55 -19.68
CA GLY A 359 -2.45 -34.42 -19.05
C GLY A 359 -1.57 -33.62 -18.10
N LYS A 360 -0.26 -33.86 -18.07
CA LYS A 360 0.77 -33.12 -17.34
C LYS A 360 1.92 -32.77 -18.30
N ILE A 361 2.66 -31.71 -18.00
CA ILE A 361 3.90 -31.40 -18.72
C ILE A 361 5.07 -31.79 -17.82
N SER A 362 5.83 -32.78 -18.24
CA SER A 362 7.05 -33.22 -17.56
C SER A 362 8.22 -32.25 -17.81
N ILE A 363 9.27 -32.35 -17.00
CA ILE A 363 10.49 -31.55 -17.20
C ILE A 363 11.16 -31.90 -18.53
N GLU A 364 11.11 -33.17 -18.93
CA GLU A 364 11.64 -33.65 -20.20
C GLU A 364 10.91 -33.03 -21.39
N GLU A 365 9.58 -32.98 -21.34
CA GLU A 365 8.74 -32.35 -22.39
C GLU A 365 8.94 -30.84 -22.46
N LEU A 366 9.05 -30.18 -21.30
CA LEU A 366 9.34 -28.75 -21.23
C LEU A 366 10.73 -28.41 -21.77
N THR A 367 11.73 -29.25 -21.46
CA THR A 367 13.13 -29.09 -21.92
C THR A 367 13.23 -29.24 -23.42
N GLU A 368 12.61 -30.28 -23.99
CA GLU A 368 12.65 -30.54 -25.43
C GLU A 368 12.07 -29.36 -26.23
N VAL A 369 11.00 -28.74 -25.72
CA VAL A 369 10.38 -27.59 -26.40
C VAL A 369 11.20 -26.31 -26.27
N ILE A 370 11.83 -26.07 -25.12
CA ILE A 370 12.71 -24.92 -24.90
C ILE A 370 13.95 -25.00 -25.79
N GLU A 371 14.51 -26.20 -25.96
CA GLU A 371 15.62 -26.46 -26.88
C GLU A 371 15.21 -26.31 -28.35
N GLU A 372 14.01 -26.77 -28.74
CA GLU A 372 13.45 -26.55 -30.09
C GLU A 372 13.24 -25.06 -30.41
N LEU A 373 12.97 -24.23 -29.40
CA LEU A 373 12.80 -22.78 -29.51
C LEU A 373 14.13 -22.00 -29.46
N GLY A 374 15.27 -22.70 -29.32
CA GLY A 374 16.61 -22.11 -29.37
C GLY A 374 17.14 -21.55 -28.05
N ALA A 375 16.54 -21.92 -26.92
CA ALA A 375 17.03 -21.61 -25.58
C ALA A 375 17.75 -22.81 -24.95
N PRO A 376 18.70 -22.61 -24.02
CA PRO A 376 19.41 -23.70 -23.35
C PRO A 376 18.46 -24.49 -22.43
N GLY A 377 18.58 -25.82 -22.42
CA GLY A 377 17.73 -26.71 -21.62
C GLY A 377 17.79 -26.47 -20.09
N GLU A 378 18.81 -25.77 -19.59
CA GLU A 378 18.89 -25.33 -18.18
C GLU A 378 17.74 -24.38 -17.81
N ASP A 379 17.23 -23.57 -18.77
CA ASP A 379 16.11 -22.63 -18.55
C ASP A 379 14.78 -23.37 -18.28
N ALA A 380 14.68 -24.63 -18.71
CA ALA A 380 13.51 -25.47 -18.48
C ALA A 380 13.37 -25.89 -17.01
N HIS A 381 14.50 -26.10 -16.32
CA HIS A 381 14.52 -26.43 -14.90
C HIS A 381 14.07 -25.24 -14.05
N ASP A 382 14.55 -24.04 -14.38
CA ASP A 382 14.14 -22.81 -13.71
C ASP A 382 12.66 -22.50 -13.97
N MET A 383 12.18 -22.70 -15.21
CA MET A 383 10.75 -22.60 -15.52
C MET A 383 9.90 -23.65 -14.80
N MET A 384 10.36 -24.90 -14.68
CA MET A 384 9.61 -25.92 -13.96
C MET A 384 9.45 -25.55 -12.48
N LEU A 385 10.54 -25.15 -11.81
CA LEU A 385 10.51 -24.68 -10.43
C LEU A 385 9.62 -23.45 -10.23
N LEU A 386 9.48 -22.62 -11.27
CA LEU A 386 8.65 -21.43 -11.27
C LEU A 386 7.14 -21.75 -11.34
N LEU A 387 6.79 -22.81 -12.05
CA LEU A 387 5.44 -23.13 -12.52
C LEU A 387 4.80 -24.22 -11.65
N ASP A 388 5.60 -25.14 -11.13
CA ASP A 388 5.19 -26.26 -10.28
C ASP A 388 4.92 -25.77 -8.84
N SER A 389 3.71 -25.23 -8.66
CA SER A 389 3.29 -24.60 -7.40
C SER A 389 3.13 -25.62 -6.26
N ASN A 390 2.91 -26.88 -6.58
CA ASN A 390 2.75 -27.96 -5.62
C ASN A 390 4.02 -28.82 -5.43
N SER A 391 5.07 -28.54 -6.22
CA SER A 391 6.36 -29.25 -6.22
C SER A 391 6.24 -30.75 -6.50
N ASP A 392 5.28 -31.17 -7.34
CA ASP A 392 5.07 -32.57 -7.73
C ASP A 392 5.95 -33.04 -8.89
N GLY A 393 6.78 -32.15 -9.46
CA GLY A 393 7.70 -32.41 -10.55
C GLY A 393 7.07 -32.34 -11.94
N SER A 394 5.83 -31.87 -12.07
CA SER A 394 5.11 -31.77 -13.32
C SER A 394 4.17 -30.57 -13.35
N LEU A 395 3.84 -30.05 -14.53
CA LEU A 395 2.87 -28.96 -14.64
C LEU A 395 1.50 -29.50 -15.00
N SER A 396 0.54 -29.34 -14.09
CA SER A 396 -0.86 -29.57 -14.40
C SER A 396 -1.42 -28.50 -15.36
N SER A 397 -2.52 -28.82 -16.03
CA SER A 397 -3.27 -27.86 -16.85
C SER A 397 -3.68 -26.61 -16.06
N ASP A 398 -4.01 -26.76 -14.78
CA ASP A 398 -4.37 -25.66 -13.90
C ASP A 398 -3.16 -24.76 -13.60
N GLU A 399 -1.99 -25.33 -13.28
CA GLU A 399 -0.74 -24.59 -13.05
C GLU A 399 -0.29 -23.84 -14.31
N PHE A 400 -0.36 -24.51 -15.47
CA PHE A 400 -0.03 -23.89 -16.74
C PHE A 400 -1.00 -22.75 -17.11
N GLN A 401 -2.30 -22.91 -16.83
CA GLN A 401 -3.29 -21.86 -17.05
C GLN A 401 -3.08 -20.67 -16.10
N MET A 402 -2.72 -20.93 -14.83
CA MET A 402 -2.38 -19.87 -13.88
C MET A 402 -1.17 -19.08 -14.37
N PHE A 403 -0.15 -19.74 -14.89
CA PHE A 403 1.00 -19.08 -15.48
C PHE A 403 0.64 -18.20 -16.69
N GLN A 404 -0.15 -18.71 -17.64
CA GLN A 404 -0.57 -17.91 -18.80
C GLN A 404 -1.32 -16.64 -18.37
N LYS A 405 -2.21 -16.75 -17.38
CA LYS A 405 -2.90 -15.59 -16.80
C LYS A 405 -1.93 -14.61 -16.15
N GLN A 406 -0.91 -15.11 -15.45
CA GLN A 406 0.13 -14.27 -14.85
C GLN A 406 0.96 -13.54 -15.92
N VAL A 407 1.39 -14.22 -16.99
CA VAL A 407 2.14 -13.61 -18.09
C VAL A 407 1.34 -12.53 -18.81
N GLU A 408 0.07 -12.81 -19.11
CA GLU A 408 -0.84 -11.83 -19.72
C GLU A 408 -1.04 -10.61 -18.82
N MET A 409 -1.18 -10.82 -17.51
CA MET A 409 -1.28 -9.75 -16.51
C MET A 409 0.01 -8.90 -16.47
N VAL A 410 1.19 -9.52 -16.45
CA VAL A 410 2.49 -8.83 -16.42
C VAL A 410 2.65 -7.95 -17.65
N ARG A 411 2.38 -8.48 -18.85
CA ARG A 411 2.45 -7.71 -20.10
C ARG A 411 1.50 -6.51 -20.08
N ASN A 412 0.26 -6.72 -19.62
CA ASN A 412 -0.72 -5.64 -19.51
C ASN A 412 -0.34 -4.57 -18.47
N LEU A 413 0.49 -4.89 -17.46
CA LEU A 413 1.03 -3.91 -16.52
C LEU A 413 2.16 -3.09 -17.16
N GLU A 414 3.05 -3.73 -17.92
CA GLU A 414 4.15 -3.08 -18.62
C GLU A 414 3.63 -2.10 -19.68
N ASP A 415 2.67 -2.52 -20.51
CA ASP A 415 2.03 -1.67 -21.52
C ASP A 415 1.39 -0.42 -20.87
N ARG A 416 0.77 -0.59 -19.69
CA ARG A 416 0.18 0.51 -18.93
C ARG A 416 1.21 1.43 -18.30
N ASP A 417 2.32 0.92 -17.79
CA ASP A 417 3.39 1.77 -17.26
C ASP A 417 3.97 2.65 -18.37
N ASP A 418 4.15 2.11 -19.57
CA ASP A 418 4.62 2.87 -20.73
C ASP A 418 3.62 3.95 -21.18
N GLU A 419 2.32 3.65 -21.15
CA GLU A 419 1.26 4.64 -21.40
C GLU A 419 1.31 5.76 -20.34
N TYR A 420 1.36 5.41 -19.06
CA TYR A 420 1.43 6.38 -17.97
C TYR A 420 2.69 7.22 -18.00
N LYS A 421 3.83 6.61 -18.34
CA LYS A 421 5.08 7.30 -18.54
C LYS A 421 4.95 8.36 -19.63
N LYS A 422 4.36 8.05 -20.80
CA LYS A 422 4.14 9.04 -21.87
C LYS A 422 3.26 10.20 -21.40
N ILE A 423 2.18 9.90 -20.68
CA ILE A 423 1.28 10.94 -20.12
C ILE A 423 2.02 11.82 -19.12
N LEU A 424 2.83 11.23 -18.25
CA LEU A 424 3.64 11.96 -17.29
C LEU A 424 4.69 12.83 -17.98
N ASP A 425 5.30 12.30 -19.04
CA ASP A 425 6.33 12.99 -19.83
C ASP A 425 5.79 14.28 -20.43
N GLU A 426 4.66 14.19 -21.12
CA GLU A 426 3.95 15.35 -21.66
C GLU A 426 3.57 16.35 -20.55
N LYS A 427 3.10 15.89 -19.40
CA LYS A 427 2.61 16.79 -18.34
C LYS A 427 3.72 17.49 -17.58
N LEU A 428 4.81 16.81 -17.27
CA LEU A 428 5.86 17.32 -16.41
C LEU A 428 6.94 18.06 -17.21
N HIS A 429 7.22 17.66 -18.47
CA HIS A 429 8.08 18.48 -19.34
C HIS A 429 7.46 19.83 -19.71
N MET A 430 6.13 19.95 -19.78
CA MET A 430 5.48 21.25 -19.96
C MET A 430 5.73 22.24 -18.80
N ALA A 431 6.20 21.78 -17.63
CA ALA A 431 6.62 22.65 -16.52
C ALA A 431 8.10 23.07 -16.61
N ASP A 432 8.94 22.26 -17.27
CA ASP A 432 10.40 22.47 -17.40
C ASP A 432 10.82 23.36 -18.58
N ASP A 433 9.88 23.74 -19.47
CA ASP A 433 10.10 24.78 -20.51
C ASP A 433 10.33 26.19 -19.91
N SER A 434 10.30 26.33 -18.59
CA SER A 434 10.82 27.52 -17.87
C SER A 434 12.36 27.50 -17.67
N GLY A 435 13.02 26.45 -18.18
CA GLY A 435 14.45 26.42 -18.49
C GLY A 435 15.34 26.18 -17.29
N LEU A 436 15.70 24.91 -17.00
CA LEU A 436 16.83 24.59 -16.11
C LEU A 436 17.40 23.16 -16.24
N ILE A 437 17.25 22.47 -17.38
CA ILE A 437 17.90 21.14 -17.57
C ILE A 437 19.28 21.32 -18.22
N GLN A 438 20.29 21.70 -17.42
CA GLN A 438 21.70 21.51 -17.79
C GLN A 438 22.54 20.81 -16.70
N VAL A 439 21.98 20.49 -15.54
CA VAL A 439 22.79 19.99 -14.41
C VAL A 439 22.97 18.46 -14.44
N TYR A 440 22.03 17.70 -14.99
CA TYR A 440 21.97 16.25 -14.74
C TYR A 440 22.76 15.33 -15.68
N ASN A 441 23.26 15.82 -16.83
CA ASN A 441 24.14 15.02 -17.69
C ASN A 441 25.55 14.80 -17.10
N LYS A 442 25.90 15.49 -16.00
CA LYS A 442 27.25 15.45 -15.41
C LYS A 442 27.42 14.40 -14.30
N GLU A 443 26.36 14.02 -13.59
CA GLU A 443 26.49 13.11 -12.44
C GLU A 443 26.38 11.63 -12.80
N PHE A 444 25.61 11.27 -13.85
CA PHE A 444 25.52 9.87 -14.29
C PHE A 444 26.72 9.40 -15.13
N GLY A 445 27.40 10.31 -15.83
CA GLY A 445 28.65 9.97 -16.55
C GLY A 445 29.78 9.50 -15.64
N ASN A 446 29.77 9.93 -14.37
CA ASN A 446 30.85 9.62 -13.42
C ASN A 446 30.57 8.40 -12.53
N ARG A 447 29.36 7.80 -12.56
CA ARG A 447 29.00 6.63 -11.72
C ARG A 447 28.87 5.31 -12.50
N LEU A 448 29.03 5.34 -13.82
CA LEU A 448 29.15 4.14 -14.66
C LEU A 448 30.61 3.82 -15.05
N VAL A 449 31.57 4.60 -14.57
CA VAL A 449 33.01 4.36 -14.72
C VAL A 449 33.70 4.63 -13.37
N SER A 450 33.46 3.77 -12.38
CA SER A 450 34.33 3.61 -11.21
C SER A 450 34.00 2.34 -10.44
#